data_AF-A0A5C6ZAF6-F1
#
_entry.id   AF-A0A5C6ZAF6-F1
#
_cell.length_a   1.000
_cell.length_b   1.000
_cell.length_c   1.000
_cell.angle_alpha   90.00
_cell.angle_beta   90.00
_cell.angle_gamma   90.00
#
_symmetry.space_group_name_H-M   'P 1'
#
loop_
_entity.id
_entity.type
_entity.pdbx_description
1 polymer ?
#
loop_
_entity_poly.entity_id
_entity_poly.type
_entity_poly.pdbx_seq_one_letter_code
_entity_poly.pdbx_strand_id
1 'polypeptide(L)'
;GAGVPILKALQAAAETLSNQAMRADALDALAQVREGAPLGAALAGKKRFPGLLSMFARLGEQTGQLPDMLQRAARQLGNEVKRRAMTLATLLEPLLIVAMGGVVMLIVLSVLLPIMDMNKLAAQ
;
A
#
# COMPACT_ATOMS: atom_id res chain seq x y z
N GLY A 1 16.26 14.03 17.09
CA GLY A 1 16.95 13.98 15.79
C GLY A 1 17.07 15.34 15.14
N ALA A 2 15.99 16.09 15.01
CA ALA A 2 16.05 17.53 14.78
C ALA A 2 14.89 18.15 15.57
N GLY A 3 15.16 19.15 16.40
CA GLY A 3 14.13 19.89 17.15
C GLY A 3 13.25 20.76 16.24
N VAL A 4 12.86 20.23 15.08
CA VAL A 4 12.01 20.92 14.12
C VAL A 4 10.60 20.93 14.68
N PRO A 5 9.95 22.10 14.77
CA PRO A 5 8.56 22.19 15.20
C PRO A 5 7.69 21.23 14.40
N ILE A 6 6.80 20.50 15.06
CA ILE A 6 5.97 19.45 14.44
C ILE A 6 5.19 19.97 13.22
N LEU A 7 4.79 21.24 13.24
CA LEU A 7 4.13 21.92 12.12
C LEU A 7 5.02 22.01 10.87
N LYS A 8 6.31 22.33 11.03
CA LYS A 8 7.26 22.38 9.93
C LYS A 8 7.56 20.97 9.41
N ALA A 9 7.69 19.99 10.31
CA ALA A 9 7.91 18.60 9.94
C ALA A 9 6.72 18.02 9.15
N LEU A 10 5.49 18.28 9.59
CA LEU A 10 4.27 17.84 8.92
C LEU A 10 4.08 18.54 7.57
N GLN A 11 4.40 19.83 7.47
CA GLN A 11 4.39 20.55 6.20
C GLN A 11 5.39 19.95 5.21
N ALA A 12 6.65 19.74 5.63
CA ALA A 12 7.65 19.11 4.79
C ALA A 12 7.21 17.69 4.36
N ALA A 13 6.62 16.92 5.27
CA ALA A 13 6.08 15.61 4.95
C ALA A 13 4.92 15.67 3.94
N ALA A 14 4.06 16.68 4.01
CA ALA A 14 2.98 16.87 3.03
C ALA A 14 3.54 17.23 1.64
N GLU A 15 4.64 17.98 1.57
CA GLU A 15 5.29 18.38 0.32
C GLU A 15 6.01 17.22 -0.40
N THR A 16 6.42 16.17 0.32
CA THR A 16 7.02 14.97 -0.30
C THR A 16 5.98 14.00 -0.88
N LEU A 17 4.69 14.21 -0.65
CA LEU A 17 3.62 13.35 -1.15
C LEU A 17 3.36 13.60 -2.63
N SER A 18 3.53 12.55 -3.46
CA SER A 18 3.17 12.57 -4.88
C SER A 18 1.65 12.44 -5.11
N ASN A 19 0.94 11.78 -4.21
CA ASN A 19 -0.51 11.62 -4.29
C ASN A 19 -1.21 12.91 -3.84
N GLN A 20 -1.83 13.63 -4.79
CA GLN A 20 -2.51 14.91 -4.53
C GLN A 20 -3.60 14.81 -3.46
N ALA A 21 -4.36 13.70 -3.44
CA ALA A 21 -5.44 13.53 -2.49
C ALA A 21 -4.92 13.26 -1.06
N MET A 22 -3.80 12.52 -0.95
CA MET A 22 -3.14 12.32 0.34
C MET A 22 -2.41 13.58 0.82
N ARG A 23 -1.88 14.38 -0.11
CA ARG A 23 -1.33 15.71 0.19
C ARG A 23 -2.40 16.66 0.72
N ALA A 24 -3.58 16.69 0.11
CA ALA A 24 -4.71 17.49 0.61
C ALA A 24 -5.09 17.07 2.05
N ASP A 25 -5.23 15.77 2.30
CA ASP A 25 -5.50 15.25 3.65
C ASP A 25 -4.42 15.66 4.67
N ALA A 26 -3.15 15.65 4.28
CA ALA A 26 -2.02 16.07 5.12
C ALA A 26 -2.02 17.58 5.40
N LEU A 27 -2.34 18.40 4.41
CA LEU A 27 -2.43 19.87 4.55
C LEU A 27 -3.62 20.27 5.43
N ASP A 28 -4.75 19.58 5.30
CA ASP A 28 -5.89 19.78 6.19
C ASP A 28 -5.56 19.38 7.62
N ALA A 29 -4.89 18.24 7.82
CA ALA A 29 -4.44 17.82 9.14
C ALA A 29 -3.45 18.85 9.74
N LEU A 30 -2.57 19.42 8.92
CA LEU A 30 -1.69 20.51 9.32
C LEU A 30 -2.48 21.74 9.78
N ALA A 31 -3.54 22.13 9.05
CA ALA A 31 -4.40 23.25 9.44
C ALA A 31 -5.06 23.01 10.81
N GLN A 32 -5.62 21.82 11.03
CA GLN A 32 -6.23 21.46 12.32
C GLN A 32 -5.22 21.49 13.48
N VAL A 33 -4.00 20.99 13.26
CA VAL A 33 -2.95 21.02 14.30
C VAL A 33 -2.48 22.46 14.57
N ARG A 34 -2.46 23.34 13.54
CA ARG A 34 -2.19 24.78 13.72
C ARG A 34 -3.27 25.46 14.57
N GLU A 35 -4.51 25.01 14.47
CA GLU A 35 -5.64 25.48 15.30
C GLU A 35 -5.64 24.88 16.72
N GLY A 36 -4.70 24.00 17.03
CA GLY A 36 -4.53 23.40 18.36
C GLY A 36 -5.16 22.01 18.52
N ALA A 37 -5.67 21.41 17.44
CA ALA A 37 -6.14 20.03 17.50
C ALA A 37 -4.97 19.05 17.76
N PRO A 38 -5.17 17.98 18.54
CA PRO A 38 -4.17 16.93 18.69
C PRO A 38 -3.87 16.27 17.34
N LEU A 39 -2.58 16.04 17.04
CA LEU A 39 -2.13 15.39 15.82
C LEU A 39 -2.80 14.03 15.62
N GLY A 40 -2.96 13.26 16.70
CA GLY A 40 -3.64 11.96 16.62
C GLY A 40 -5.09 12.09 16.12
N ALA A 41 -5.81 13.13 16.54
CA ALA A 41 -7.18 13.38 16.12
C ALA A 41 -7.23 13.91 14.67
N ALA A 42 -6.33 14.83 14.32
CA ALA A 42 -6.24 15.40 12.97
C ALA A 42 -5.96 14.34 11.90
N LEU A 43 -5.09 13.37 12.22
CA LEU A 43 -4.79 12.24 11.32
C LEU A 43 -5.92 11.21 11.29
N ALA A 44 -6.59 10.94 12.42
CA ALA A 44 -7.71 9.99 12.49
C ALA A 44 -8.92 10.43 11.64
N GLY A 45 -9.12 11.75 11.48
CA GLY A 45 -10.20 12.31 10.66
C GLY A 45 -10.05 12.07 9.15
N LYS A 46 -8.93 11.54 8.68
CA LYS A 46 -8.65 11.34 7.25
C LYS A 46 -8.65 9.86 6.87
N LYS A 47 -9.44 9.51 5.86
CA LYS A 47 -9.64 8.12 5.41
C LYS A 47 -8.38 7.44 4.88
N ARG A 48 -7.42 8.21 4.36
CA ARG A 48 -6.20 7.68 3.73
C ARG A 48 -5.09 7.38 4.73
N PHE A 49 -5.17 7.92 5.95
CA PHE A 49 -4.19 7.61 6.98
C PHE A 49 -4.56 6.29 7.68
N PRO A 50 -3.60 5.37 7.84
CA PRO A 50 -3.83 4.15 8.61
C PRO A 50 -4.15 4.49 10.06
N GLY A 51 -5.13 3.81 10.68
CA GLY A 51 -5.49 4.04 12.09
C GLY A 51 -4.34 3.81 13.08
N LEU A 52 -3.34 3.01 12.67
CA LEU A 52 -2.11 2.81 13.43
C LEU A 52 -1.31 4.11 13.58
N LEU A 53 -1.27 4.94 12.53
CA LEU A 53 -0.56 6.22 12.56
C LEU A 53 -1.20 7.18 13.57
N SER A 54 -2.52 7.33 13.54
CA SER A 54 -3.25 8.17 14.49
C SER A 54 -3.16 7.67 15.93
N MET A 55 -3.15 6.35 16.13
CA MET A 55 -2.98 5.74 17.45
C MET A 55 -1.62 6.07 18.06
N PHE A 56 -0.53 5.86 17.31
CA PHE A 56 0.82 6.18 17.78
C PHE A 56 1.03 7.68 17.98
N ALA A 57 0.47 8.52 17.11
CA ALA A 57 0.49 9.97 17.29
C ALA A 57 -0.21 10.37 18.60
N ARG A 58 -1.42 9.87 18.86
CA ARG A 58 -2.16 10.14 20.09
C ARG A 58 -1.42 9.67 21.34
N LEU A 59 -0.86 8.46 21.32
CA LEU A 59 -0.06 7.92 22.43
C LEU A 59 1.21 8.75 22.66
N GLY A 60 1.86 9.19 21.58
CA GLY A 60 3.04 10.05 21.63
C GLY A 60 2.76 11.44 22.20
N GLU A 61 1.60 12.03 21.88
CA GLU A 61 1.17 13.31 22.47
C GLU A 61 0.85 13.16 23.97
N GLN A 62 0.17 12.09 24.37
CA GLN A 62 -0.20 11.84 25.77
C GLN A 62 1.02 11.56 26.67
N THR A 63 2.06 10.91 26.11
CA THR A 63 3.27 10.53 26.85
C THR A 63 4.41 11.53 26.70
N GLY A 64 4.24 12.56 25.86
CA GLY A 64 5.31 13.49 25.48
C GLY A 64 6.41 12.86 24.59
N GLN A 65 6.23 11.61 24.16
CA GLN A 65 7.21 10.85 23.36
C GLN A 65 6.81 10.77 21.87
N LEU A 66 6.30 11.88 21.33
CA LEU A 66 5.82 11.95 19.95
C LEU A 66 6.86 11.49 18.91
N PRO A 67 8.13 11.93 18.96
CA PRO A 67 9.14 11.51 17.99
C PRO A 67 9.35 9.99 17.98
N ASP A 68 9.45 9.37 19.16
CA ASP A 68 9.70 7.94 19.29
C ASP A 68 8.50 7.11 18.83
N MET A 69 7.28 7.54 19.17
CA MET A 69 6.05 6.86 18.75
C MET A 69 5.83 6.97 17.24
N LEU A 70 6.06 8.13 16.63
CA LEU A 70 6.00 8.28 15.18
C LEU A 70 7.07 7.45 14.46
N GLN A 71 8.27 7.31 15.04
CA GLN A 71 9.29 6.43 14.49
C GLN A 71 8.87 4.95 14.58
N ARG A 72 8.19 4.54 15.66
CA ARG A 72 7.59 3.19 15.77
C ARG A 72 6.50 2.99 14.72
N ALA A 73 5.62 3.96 14.52
CA ALA A 73 4.59 3.92 13.48
C ALA A 73 5.19 3.76 12.08
N ALA A 74 6.22 4.56 11.76
CA ALA A 74 6.94 4.49 10.49
C ALA A 74 7.56 3.10 10.25
N ARG A 75 8.21 2.51 11.27
CA ARG A 75 8.77 1.15 11.19
C ARG A 75 7.69 0.09 10.97
N GLN A 76 6.58 0.16 11.70
CA GLN A 76 5.46 -0.78 11.56
C GLN A 76 4.83 -0.68 10.16
N LEU A 77 4.50 0.53 9.71
CA LEU A 77 3.92 0.77 8.39
C LEU A 77 4.88 0.37 7.27
N GLY A 78 6.17 0.69 7.40
CA GLY A 78 7.18 0.28 6.42
C GLY A 78 7.32 -1.24 6.32
N ASN A 79 7.29 -1.95 7.44
CA ASN A 79 7.31 -3.41 7.47
C ASN A 79 6.05 -4.01 6.83
N GLU A 80 4.88 -3.43 7.07
CA GLU A 80 3.61 -3.86 6.46
C GLU A 80 3.64 -3.68 4.94
N VAL A 81 4.10 -2.53 4.45
CA VAL A 81 4.26 -2.28 3.00
C VAL A 81 5.25 -3.27 2.39
N LYS A 82 6.39 -3.52 3.05
CA LYS A 82 7.40 -4.48 2.59
C LYS A 82 6.84 -5.90 2.52
N ARG A 83 6.08 -6.33 3.54
CA ARG A 83 5.41 -7.65 3.57
C ARG A 83 4.43 -7.79 2.42
N ARG A 84 3.56 -6.79 2.20
CA ARG A 84 2.61 -6.79 1.08
C ARG A 84 3.32 -6.84 -0.27
N ALA A 85 4.38 -6.06 -0.46
CA ALA A 85 5.16 -6.10 -1.69
C ALA A 85 5.79 -7.48 -1.94
N MET A 86 6.34 -8.12 -0.90
CA MET A 86 6.85 -9.49 -1.01
C MET A 86 5.75 -10.49 -1.35
N THR A 87 4.60 -10.42 -0.68
CA THR A 87 3.47 -11.31 -0.96
C THR A 87 2.99 -11.18 -2.42
N LEU A 88 2.89 -9.95 -2.93
CA LEU A 88 2.53 -9.70 -4.33
C LEU A 88 3.58 -10.30 -5.29
N ALA A 89 4.87 -10.12 -4.99
CA ALA A 89 5.94 -10.70 -5.80
C ALA A 89 5.90 -12.24 -5.79
N THR A 90 5.66 -12.87 -4.63
CA THR A 90 5.56 -14.33 -4.51
C THR A 90 4.31 -14.91 -5.19
N LEU A 91 3.20 -14.16 -5.23
CA LEU A 91 1.99 -14.58 -5.95
C LEU A 91 2.12 -14.44 -7.47
N LEU A 92 3.07 -13.64 -7.94
CA LEU A 92 3.35 -13.49 -9.37
C LEU A 92 3.88 -14.79 -9.98
N GLU A 93 4.70 -15.55 -9.25
CA GLU A 93 5.29 -16.81 -9.71
C GLU A 93 4.24 -17.89 -10.11
N PRO A 94 3.30 -18.29 -9.23
CA PRO A 94 2.28 -19.26 -9.63
C PRO A 94 1.36 -18.73 -10.73
N LEU A 95 1.13 -17.41 -10.78
CA LEU A 95 0.33 -16.80 -11.85
C LEU A 95 1.02 -16.96 -13.22
N LEU A 96 2.35 -16.78 -13.28
CA LEU A 96 3.13 -17.01 -14.50
C LEU A 96 3.07 -18.48 -14.94
N ILE A 97 3.15 -19.43 -14.00
CA ILE A 97 3.04 -20.87 -14.30
C ILE A 97 1.66 -21.21 -14.86
N VAL A 98 0.58 -20.72 -14.23
CA VAL A 98 -0.79 -20.93 -14.72
C VAL A 98 -0.99 -20.30 -16.09
N ALA A 99 -0.47 -19.08 -16.31
CA ALA A 99 -0.55 -18.40 -17.60
C ALA A 99 0.19 -19.20 -18.70
N MET A 100 1.42 -19.65 -18.44
CA MET A 100 2.17 -20.51 -19.36
C MET A 100 1.45 -21.83 -19.63
N GLY A 101 0.92 -22.48 -18.59
CA GLY A 101 0.11 -23.70 -18.73
C GLY A 101 -1.11 -23.48 -19.61
N GLY A 102 -1.80 -22.34 -19.45
CA GLY A 102 -2.92 -21.95 -20.30
C GLY A 102 -2.51 -21.75 -21.76
N VAL A 103 -1.40 -21.07 -22.02
CA VAL A 103 -0.86 -20.88 -23.37
C VAL A 103 -0.54 -22.22 -24.03
N VAL A 104 0.16 -23.12 -23.31
CA VAL A 104 0.50 -24.46 -23.83
C VAL A 104 -0.77 -25.28 -24.10
N MET A 105 -1.74 -25.25 -23.18
CA MET A 105 -3.03 -25.93 -23.35
C MET A 105 -3.76 -25.44 -24.61
N LEU A 106 -3.79 -24.12 -24.85
CA LEU A 106 -4.40 -23.55 -26.06
C LEU A 106 -3.71 -24.04 -27.34
N ILE A 107 -2.37 -24.10 -27.36
CA ILE A 107 -1.61 -24.63 -28.50
C ILE A 107 -1.97 -26.09 -28.74
N VAL A 108 -1.95 -26.92 -27.69
CA VAL A 108 -2.26 -28.36 -27.78
C VAL A 108 -3.66 -28.60 -28.34
N LEU A 109 -4.66 -27.89 -27.81
CA LEU A 109 -6.04 -28.00 -28.30
C LEU A 109 -6.18 -27.55 -29.76
N SER A 110 -5.49 -26.47 -30.14
CA SER A 110 -5.50 -25.95 -31.51
C SER A 110 -4.92 -26.95 -32.52
N VAL A 111 -4.01 -27.82 -32.09
CA VAL A 111 -3.39 -28.85 -32.96
C VAL A 111 -4.14 -30.19 -32.90
N LEU A 112 -4.53 -30.65 -31.72
CA LEU A 112 -5.16 -31.97 -31.54
C LEU A 112 -6.60 -32.04 -32.07
N LEU A 113 -7.38 -30.97 -31.93
CA LEU A 113 -8.77 -30.95 -32.40
C LEU A 113 -8.88 -31.21 -33.92
N PRO A 114 -8.16 -30.48 -34.80
CA PRO A 114 -8.18 -30.77 -36.23
C PRO A 114 -7.74 -32.19 -36.60
N ILE A 115 -6.72 -32.72 -35.92
CA ILE A 115 -6.21 -34.07 -36.17
C ILE A 115 -7.30 -35.11 -35.86
N MET A 116 -8.02 -34.94 -34.75
CA MET A 116 -9.10 -35.83 -34.38
C MET A 116 -10.26 -35.76 -35.39
N ASP A 117 -10.58 -34.57 -35.90
CA ASP A 117 -11.61 -34.40 -36.92
C ASP A 117 -11.20 -35.05 -38.25
N MET A 118 -9.95 -34.89 -38.68
CA MET A 118 -9.38 -35.58 -39.85
C MET A 118 -9.43 -37.10 -39.71
N ASN A 119 -9.11 -37.63 -38.52
CA ASN A 119 -9.08 -39.08 -38.29
C ASN A 119 -10.50 -39.70 -38.28
N LYS A 120 -11.51 -38.95 -37.82
CA LYS A 120 -12.92 -39.38 -37.89
C LYS A 120 -13.44 -39.44 -39.32
N LEU A 121 -13.03 -38.50 -40.17
CA LEU A 121 -13.39 -38.49 -41.60
C LEU A 121 -12.72 -39.66 -42.35
N ALA A 122 -11.49 -40.02 -41.99
CA ALA A 122 -10.78 -41.14 -42.61
C ALA A 122 -11.28 -42.53 -42.17
N ALA A 123 -12.06 -42.61 -41.09
CA ALA A 123 -12.59 -43.86 -40.55
C ALA A 123 -14.03 -44.19 -41.03
N GLN A 124 -14.62 -43.37 -41.90
CA GLN A 124 -15.88 -43.64 -42.63
C GLN A 124 -15.58 -44.10 -44.06
#